data_AF-A0A0C3E9V9-F1
#
_entry.id   AF-A0A0C3E9V9-F1
#
_cell.length_a   1.000
_cell.length_b   1.000
_cell.length_c   1.000
_cell.angle_alpha   90.00
_cell.angle_beta   90.00
_cell.angle_gamma   90.00
#
_symmetry.space_group_name_H-M   'P 1'
#
loop_
_entity.id
_entity.type
_entity.pdbx_description
1 polymer ?
#
loop_
_entity_poly.entity_id
_entity_poly.type
_entity_poly.pdbx_seq_one_letter_code
_entity_poly.pdbx_strand_id
1 'polypeptide(L)'
;LVQFVTERTGRRRVNPAGQVRQSAWLRLFQLASKPEHLERVSEMFPRWRDSGKTFKPAHAEMFARRCEELKCPLLALKIFGDHTKYGFGMTSLPAGRQLLHSLYDKYPLENTITAASLFGVYGLPSVANDLTSTAVLYASCVRSKDPHAQVVAKNL
;
A
#
# COMPACT_ATOMS: atom_id res chain seq x y z
N LEU A 1 21.38 0.93 6.22
CA LEU A 1 20.32 -0.11 6.26
C LEU A 1 19.90 -0.57 4.86
N VAL A 2 19.65 0.33 3.91
CA VAL A 2 19.33 -0.02 2.51
C VAL A 2 20.37 -0.97 1.90
N GLN A 3 21.65 -0.60 1.90
CA GLN A 3 22.74 -1.45 1.39
C GLN A 3 22.75 -2.86 2.02
N PHE A 4 22.58 -2.94 3.34
CA PHE A 4 22.52 -4.20 4.07
C PHE A 4 21.39 -5.12 3.57
N VAL A 5 20.21 -4.56 3.28
CA VAL A 5 19.07 -5.31 2.74
C VAL A 5 19.32 -5.71 1.28
N THR A 6 19.83 -4.80 0.46
CA THR A 6 20.12 -5.04 -0.97
C THR A 6 21.10 -6.18 -1.19
N GLU A 7 22.18 -6.24 -0.41
CA GLU A 7 23.26 -7.24 -0.56
C GLU A 7 22.84 -8.65 -0.15
N ARG A 8 21.82 -8.76 0.72
CA ARG A 8 21.43 -10.01 1.40
C ARG A 8 20.06 -10.55 0.99
N THR A 9 19.44 -9.95 -0.03
CA THR A 9 18.14 -10.37 -0.59
C THR A 9 18.26 -10.62 -2.10
N GLY A 10 17.24 -11.26 -2.69
CA GLY A 10 17.22 -11.72 -4.07
C GLY A 10 17.57 -13.20 -4.24
N ARG A 11 17.47 -13.69 -5.48
CA ARG A 11 17.79 -15.09 -5.84
C ARG A 11 19.28 -15.41 -5.67
N ARG A 12 20.14 -14.45 -6.05
CA ARG A 12 21.59 -14.51 -5.86
C ARG A 12 21.99 -13.40 -4.89
N ARG A 13 22.42 -13.78 -3.69
CA ARG A 13 22.87 -12.82 -2.66
C ARG A 13 24.32 -12.45 -2.91
N VAL A 14 24.64 -11.17 -2.79
CA VAL A 14 26.03 -10.68 -2.85
C VAL A 14 26.77 -11.09 -1.57
N ASN A 15 26.08 -11.01 -0.44
CA ASN A 15 26.58 -11.51 0.84
C ASN A 15 25.65 -12.60 1.38
N PRO A 16 26.08 -13.87 1.40
CA PRO A 16 25.28 -14.96 1.94
C PRO A 16 25.25 -14.98 3.48
N ALA A 17 26.18 -14.30 4.14
CA ALA A 17 26.26 -14.24 5.60
C ALA A 17 25.23 -13.26 6.19
N GLY A 18 24.39 -13.80 7.06
CA GLY A 18 23.33 -13.07 7.77
C GLY A 18 22.02 -12.99 6.99
N GLN A 19 20.91 -13.16 7.71
CA GLN A 19 19.55 -13.03 7.15
C GLN A 19 18.98 -11.64 7.48
N VAL A 20 18.34 -11.01 6.50
CA VAL A 20 17.54 -9.81 6.74
C VAL A 20 16.29 -10.20 7.54
N ARG A 21 16.15 -9.64 8.74
CA ARG A 21 14.96 -9.84 9.59
C ARG A 21 13.80 -8.99 9.07
N GLN A 22 12.57 -9.46 9.27
CA GLN A 22 11.35 -8.73 8.93
C GLN A 22 11.33 -7.30 9.53
N SER A 23 11.82 -7.14 10.75
CA SER A 23 11.92 -5.84 11.43
C SER A 23 12.77 -4.80 10.71
N ALA A 24 13.69 -5.22 9.82
CA ALA A 24 14.47 -4.29 9.00
C ALA A 24 13.56 -3.45 8.08
N TRP A 25 12.49 -4.04 7.56
CA TRP A 25 11.52 -3.33 6.70
C TRP A 25 10.72 -2.28 7.47
N LEU A 26 10.22 -2.64 8.65
CA LEU A 26 9.54 -1.69 9.53
C LEU A 26 10.46 -0.50 9.87
N ARG A 27 11.73 -0.78 10.18
CA ARG A 27 12.72 0.27 10.46
C ARG A 27 13.01 1.13 9.23
N LEU A 28 13.08 0.54 8.03
CA LEU A 28 13.25 1.32 6.78
C LEU A 28 12.07 2.27 6.55
N PHE A 29 10.83 1.84 6.77
CA PHE A 29 9.65 2.69 6.64
C PHE A 29 9.68 3.83 7.67
N GLN A 30 10.00 3.52 8.93
CA GLN A 30 10.08 4.52 10.00
C GLN A 30 11.17 5.57 9.75
N LEU A 31 12.31 5.17 9.18
CA LEU A 31 13.42 6.08 8.88
C LEU A 31 13.22 6.90 7.60
N ALA A 32 12.27 6.54 6.74
CA ALA A 32 12.01 7.27 5.51
C ALA A 32 11.43 8.65 5.83
N SER A 33 12.18 9.73 5.61
CA SER A 33 11.72 11.11 5.85
C SER A 33 11.18 11.85 4.62
N LYS A 34 11.27 11.27 3.42
CA LYS A 34 10.82 11.87 2.17
C LYS A 34 10.22 10.81 1.24
N PRO A 35 9.31 11.16 0.30
CA PRO A 35 8.72 10.21 -0.64
C PRO A 35 9.77 9.36 -1.40
N GLU A 36 10.87 9.96 -1.82
CA GLU A 36 11.93 9.30 -2.59
C GLU A 36 12.62 8.19 -1.78
N HIS A 37 12.62 8.30 -0.45
CA HIS A 37 13.13 7.24 0.42
C HIS A 37 12.22 6.01 0.39
N LEU A 38 10.90 6.19 0.38
CA LEU A 38 9.96 5.08 0.28
C LEU A 38 10.00 4.44 -1.12
N GLU A 39 10.16 5.24 -2.18
CA GLU A 39 10.37 4.72 -3.54
C GLU A 39 11.64 3.87 -3.61
N ARG A 40 12.76 4.37 -3.09
CA ARG A 40 14.00 3.60 -3.05
C ARG A 40 13.87 2.31 -2.23
N VAL A 41 13.06 2.34 -1.17
CA VAL A 41 12.80 1.15 -0.35
C VAL A 41 11.93 0.14 -1.11
N SER A 42 10.89 0.59 -1.81
CA SER A 42 9.96 -0.28 -2.52
C SER A 42 10.60 -0.99 -3.72
N GLU A 43 11.60 -0.38 -4.36
CA GLU A 43 12.40 -1.03 -5.41
C GLU A 43 13.19 -2.26 -4.90
N MET A 44 13.33 -2.45 -3.59
CA MET A 44 13.93 -3.66 -3.02
C MET A 44 12.91 -4.79 -2.75
N PHE A 45 11.61 -4.52 -2.78
CA PHE A 45 10.58 -5.53 -2.48
C PHE A 45 10.61 -6.76 -3.41
N PRO A 46 10.84 -6.64 -4.73
CA PRO A 46 10.95 -7.80 -5.61
C PRO A 46 12.05 -8.76 -5.17
N ARG A 47 13.17 -8.25 -4.65
CA ARG A 47 14.28 -9.07 -4.14
C ARG A 47 13.88 -9.85 -2.89
N TRP A 48 13.07 -9.26 -2.02
CA TRP A 48 12.52 -9.93 -0.84
C TRP A 48 11.62 -11.09 -1.24
N ARG A 49 10.68 -10.82 -2.15
CA ARG A 49 9.80 -11.84 -2.72
C ARG A 49 10.59 -12.96 -3.38
N ASP A 50 11.57 -12.61 -4.20
CA ASP A 50 12.42 -13.55 -4.94
C ASP A 50 13.32 -14.40 -4.01
N SER A 51 13.53 -13.98 -2.76
CA SER A 51 14.15 -14.81 -1.71
C SER A 51 13.17 -15.79 -1.05
N GLY A 52 11.95 -15.95 -1.57
CA GLY A 52 10.91 -16.81 -1.02
C GLY A 52 10.33 -16.28 0.30
N LYS A 53 10.44 -14.97 0.55
CA LYS A 53 9.94 -14.33 1.76
C LYS A 53 8.71 -13.48 1.44
N THR A 54 7.81 -13.39 2.41
CA THR A 54 6.58 -12.62 2.30
C THR A 54 6.56 -11.48 3.31
N PHE A 55 5.77 -10.44 3.01
CA PHE A 55 5.50 -9.36 3.96
C PHE A 55 4.30 -9.73 4.85
N LYS A 56 4.42 -9.43 6.14
CA LYS A 56 3.33 -9.56 7.12
C LYS A 56 2.36 -8.35 7.08
N PRO A 57 1.10 -8.49 7.55
CA PRO A 57 0.11 -7.41 7.62
C PRO A 57 0.64 -6.09 8.23
N ALA A 58 1.42 -6.18 9.32
CA ALA A 58 2.03 -5.02 9.97
C ALA A 58 2.94 -4.17 9.06
N HIS A 59 3.54 -4.78 8.02
CA HIS A 59 4.32 -4.03 7.03
C HIS A 59 3.42 -3.22 6.11
N ALA A 60 2.30 -3.79 5.67
CA ALA A 60 1.33 -3.10 4.83
C ALA A 60 0.75 -1.88 5.55
N GLU A 61 0.42 -2.04 6.84
CA GLU A 61 -0.08 -0.95 7.70
C GLU A 61 0.97 0.17 7.84
N MET A 62 2.20 -0.19 8.22
CA MET A 62 3.28 0.79 8.38
C MET A 62 3.60 1.52 7.07
N PHE A 63 3.61 0.79 5.95
CA PHE A 63 3.89 1.36 4.63
C PHE A 63 2.78 2.33 4.18
N ALA A 64 1.51 1.91 4.26
CA ALA A 64 0.37 2.75 3.90
C ALA A 64 0.32 4.02 4.77
N ARG A 65 0.49 3.87 6.09
CA ARG A 65 0.57 4.99 7.04
C ARG A 65 1.72 5.94 6.66
N ARG A 66 2.92 5.42 6.40
CA ARG A 66 4.06 6.28 6.06
C ARG A 66 3.89 7.01 4.73
N CYS A 67 3.26 6.37 3.74
CA CYS A 67 2.89 7.02 2.49
C CYS A 67 1.92 8.18 2.72
N GLU A 68 0.94 8.05 3.61
CA GLU A 68 0.06 9.16 3.97
C GLU A 68 0.81 10.28 4.69
N GLU A 69 1.61 9.96 5.72
CA GLU A 69 2.40 10.94 6.50
C GLU A 69 3.35 11.76 5.61
N LEU A 70 3.91 11.14 4.56
CA LEU A 70 4.80 11.78 3.59
C LEU A 70 4.07 12.34 2.37
N LYS A 71 2.73 12.32 2.36
CA LYS A 71 1.88 12.85 1.29
C LYS A 71 2.15 12.21 -0.08
N CYS A 72 2.47 10.92 -0.10
CA CYS A 72 2.69 10.13 -1.32
C CYS A 72 1.81 8.85 -1.42
N PRO A 73 0.49 8.91 -1.20
CA PRO A 73 -0.39 7.74 -1.22
C PRO A 73 -0.49 7.04 -2.58
N LEU A 74 -0.22 7.74 -3.69
CA LEU A 74 -0.14 7.11 -5.02
C LEU A 74 0.98 6.06 -5.11
N LEU A 75 2.05 6.19 -4.31
CA LEU A 75 3.05 5.15 -4.20
C LEU A 75 2.45 3.88 -3.59
N ALA A 76 1.71 4.00 -2.49
CA ALA A 76 1.02 2.86 -1.90
C ALA A 76 0.03 2.21 -2.88
N LEU A 77 -0.77 3.01 -3.60
CA LEU A 77 -1.68 2.50 -4.62
C LEU A 77 -0.94 1.73 -5.72
N LYS A 78 0.17 2.26 -6.23
CA LYS A 78 1.03 1.58 -7.22
C LYS A 78 1.58 0.27 -6.71
N ILE A 79 2.16 0.25 -5.50
CA ILE A 79 2.80 -0.94 -4.94
C ILE A 79 1.75 -2.03 -4.67
N PHE A 80 0.60 -1.68 -4.09
CA PHE A 80 -0.48 -2.63 -3.84
C PHE A 80 -1.20 -3.07 -5.11
N GLY A 81 -1.28 -2.22 -6.14
CA GLY A 81 -1.87 -2.57 -7.43
C GLY A 81 -1.01 -3.56 -8.23
N ASP A 82 0.31 -3.54 -8.06
CA ASP A 82 1.25 -4.38 -8.80
C ASP A 82 1.93 -5.43 -7.90
N HIS A 83 1.11 -6.30 -7.29
CA HIS A 83 1.59 -7.39 -6.44
C HIS A 83 2.55 -8.32 -7.20
N THR A 84 2.28 -8.58 -8.47
CA THR A 84 3.09 -9.45 -9.33
C THR A 84 4.49 -8.89 -9.56
N LYS A 85 4.70 -7.58 -9.48
CA LYS A 85 6.05 -7.00 -9.50
C LYS A 85 6.67 -6.95 -8.11
N TYR A 86 5.97 -6.38 -7.13
CA TYR A 86 6.56 -6.01 -5.85
C TYR A 86 6.53 -7.12 -4.80
N GLY A 87 5.61 -8.08 -4.90
CA GLY A 87 5.38 -9.09 -3.88
C GLY A 87 4.93 -8.50 -2.52
N PHE A 88 4.42 -7.28 -2.53
CA PHE A 88 3.95 -6.53 -1.37
C PHE A 88 2.45 -6.33 -1.53
N GLY A 89 1.66 -6.82 -0.57
CA GLY A 89 0.20 -6.86 -0.70
C GLY A 89 -0.51 -6.03 0.37
N MET A 90 -1.73 -5.59 0.06
CA MET A 90 -2.62 -4.91 1.00
C MET A 90 -3.33 -5.94 1.89
N THR A 91 -2.55 -6.69 2.68
CA THR A 91 -3.02 -7.85 3.46
C THR A 91 -3.61 -7.49 4.82
N SER A 92 -3.92 -6.21 5.04
CA SER A 92 -4.49 -5.71 6.29
C SER A 92 -5.62 -4.73 5.99
N LEU A 93 -6.77 -4.92 6.64
CA LEU A 93 -7.92 -4.02 6.54
C LEU A 93 -7.57 -2.58 6.98
N PRO A 94 -6.87 -2.36 8.11
CA PRO A 94 -6.32 -1.04 8.44
C PRO A 94 -5.49 -0.39 7.33
N ALA A 95 -4.66 -1.14 6.61
CA ALA A 95 -3.87 -0.60 5.50
C ALA A 95 -4.77 -0.15 4.33
N GLY A 96 -5.82 -0.92 4.03
CA GLY A 96 -6.82 -0.56 3.01
C GLY A 96 -7.62 0.70 3.37
N ARG A 97 -8.10 0.78 4.62
CA ARG A 97 -8.78 1.98 5.14
C ARG A 97 -7.87 3.21 5.07
N GLN A 98 -6.59 3.05 5.46
CA GLN A 98 -5.60 4.11 5.42
C GLN A 98 -5.35 4.62 3.99
N LEU A 99 -5.23 3.69 3.03
CA LEU A 99 -5.07 4.04 1.62
C LEU A 99 -6.29 4.81 1.09
N LEU A 100 -7.51 4.33 1.34
CA LEU A 100 -8.73 5.03 0.95
C LEU A 100 -8.78 6.45 1.54
N HIS A 101 -8.53 6.57 2.84
CA HIS A 101 -8.51 7.85 3.53
C HIS A 101 -7.46 8.82 2.96
N SER A 102 -6.29 8.32 2.61
CA SER A 102 -5.23 9.16 2.03
C SER A 102 -5.54 9.65 0.60
N LEU A 103 -6.46 8.99 -0.11
CA LEU A 103 -6.80 9.29 -1.50
C LEU A 103 -8.06 10.15 -1.66
N TYR A 104 -9.11 9.94 -0.85
CA TYR A 104 -10.45 10.47 -1.14
C TYR A 104 -10.54 11.99 -1.25
N ASP A 105 -9.72 12.73 -0.49
CA ASP A 105 -9.80 14.19 -0.39
C ASP A 105 -9.14 14.90 -1.58
N LYS A 106 -7.89 14.52 -1.90
CA LYS A 106 -7.02 15.28 -2.81
C LYS A 106 -6.82 14.67 -4.18
N TYR A 107 -7.16 13.39 -4.36
CA TYR A 107 -6.88 12.66 -5.59
C TYR A 107 -8.14 12.43 -6.42
N PRO A 108 -8.03 12.21 -7.73
CA PRO A 108 -9.16 11.83 -8.57
C PRO A 108 -9.93 10.61 -8.03
N LEU A 109 -11.24 10.56 -8.30
CA LEU A 109 -12.14 9.51 -7.81
C LEU A 109 -11.65 8.12 -8.20
N GLU A 110 -11.11 7.99 -9.40
CA GLU A 110 -10.60 6.77 -10.00
C GLU A 110 -9.55 6.09 -9.11
N ASN A 111 -8.71 6.89 -8.42
CA ASN A 111 -7.72 6.36 -7.49
C ASN A 111 -8.39 5.75 -6.25
N THR A 112 -9.46 6.37 -5.75
CA THR A 112 -10.24 5.84 -4.61
C THR A 112 -10.98 4.57 -5.01
N ILE A 113 -11.58 4.53 -6.20
CA ILE A 113 -12.24 3.34 -6.76
C ILE A 113 -11.21 2.21 -6.95
N THR A 114 -10.02 2.53 -7.48
CA THR A 114 -8.94 1.56 -7.65
C THR A 114 -8.49 1.01 -6.29
N ALA A 115 -8.33 1.85 -5.27
CA ALA A 115 -8.01 1.38 -3.93
C ALA A 115 -9.11 0.49 -3.34
N ALA A 116 -10.39 0.82 -3.56
CA ALA A 116 -11.53 0.03 -3.11
C ALA A 116 -11.57 -1.36 -3.79
N SER A 117 -11.29 -1.44 -5.09
CA SER A 117 -11.30 -2.72 -5.82
C SER A 117 -10.22 -3.69 -5.33
N LEU A 118 -9.10 -3.17 -4.81
CA LEU A 118 -8.04 -4.00 -4.22
C LEU A 118 -8.50 -4.77 -2.98
N PHE A 119 -9.58 -4.37 -2.29
CA PHE A 119 -10.09 -5.12 -1.15
C PHE A 119 -10.48 -6.55 -1.56
N GLY A 120 -11.20 -6.69 -2.67
CA GLY A 120 -11.56 -8.01 -3.22
C GLY A 120 -10.35 -8.81 -3.67
N VAL A 121 -9.37 -8.15 -4.32
CA VAL A 121 -8.11 -8.78 -4.77
C VAL A 121 -7.34 -9.40 -3.60
N TYR A 122 -7.31 -8.74 -2.45
CA TYR A 122 -6.59 -9.18 -1.27
C TYR A 122 -7.45 -9.95 -0.25
N GLY A 123 -8.70 -10.29 -0.61
CA GLY A 123 -9.61 -11.04 0.27
C GLY A 123 -9.99 -10.29 1.56
N LEU A 124 -9.92 -8.96 1.55
CA LEU A 124 -10.43 -8.12 2.62
C LEU A 124 -11.96 -8.06 2.57
N PRO A 125 -12.65 -7.73 3.68
CA PRO A 125 -14.09 -7.48 3.65
C PRO A 125 -14.44 -6.46 2.55
N SER A 126 -15.53 -6.69 1.80
CA SER A 126 -16.00 -5.72 0.80
C SER A 126 -16.11 -4.33 1.43
N VAL A 127 -15.78 -3.28 0.66
CA VAL A 127 -15.90 -1.89 1.14
C VAL A 127 -17.29 -1.59 1.67
N ALA A 128 -18.34 -2.16 1.07
CA ALA A 128 -19.75 -2.01 1.49
C ALA A 128 -20.06 -2.65 2.86
N ASN A 129 -19.27 -3.64 3.29
CA ASN A 129 -19.42 -4.28 4.59
C ASN A 129 -18.53 -3.63 5.67
N ASP A 130 -17.78 -2.60 5.31
CA ASP A 130 -16.93 -1.84 6.21
C ASP A 130 -17.37 -0.38 6.26
N LEU A 131 -17.99 0.02 7.38
CA LEU A 131 -18.55 1.37 7.55
C LEU A 131 -17.54 2.47 7.23
N THR A 132 -16.29 2.34 7.70
CA THR A 132 -15.24 3.33 7.45
C THR A 132 -14.90 3.43 5.96
N SER A 133 -14.67 2.30 5.29
CA SER A 133 -14.36 2.28 3.86
C SER A 133 -15.53 2.78 3.01
N THR A 134 -16.77 2.40 3.36
CA THR A 134 -18.00 2.87 2.69
C THR A 134 -18.12 4.39 2.78
N ALA A 135 -17.99 4.94 3.99
CA ALA A 135 -18.11 6.39 4.22
C ALA A 135 -17.07 7.18 3.41
N VAL A 136 -15.83 6.70 3.35
CA VAL A 136 -14.75 7.33 2.59
C VAL A 136 -15.02 7.25 1.08
N LEU A 137 -15.48 6.10 0.57
CA LEU A 137 -15.83 5.96 -0.84
C LEU A 137 -17.00 6.86 -1.21
N TYR A 138 -18.06 6.88 -0.40
CA TYR A 138 -19.20 7.78 -0.57
C TYR A 138 -18.76 9.24 -0.62
N ALA A 139 -17.93 9.69 0.32
CA ALA A 139 -17.40 11.05 0.33
C ALA A 139 -16.63 11.40 -0.95
N SER A 140 -15.82 10.46 -1.46
CA SER A 140 -15.12 10.61 -2.74
C SER A 140 -16.09 10.75 -3.92
N CYS A 141 -17.13 9.91 -3.97
CA CYS A 141 -18.16 9.97 -5.00
C CYS A 141 -18.89 11.31 -5.00
N VAL A 142 -19.34 11.78 -3.84
CA VAL A 142 -20.01 13.08 -3.68
C VAL A 142 -19.11 14.24 -4.14
N ARG A 143 -17.81 14.19 -3.80
CA ARG A 143 -16.84 15.24 -4.17
C ARG A 143 -16.56 15.30 -5.67
N SER A 144 -16.55 14.16 -6.36
CA SER A 144 -16.10 14.06 -7.76
C SER A 144 -16.90 14.89 -8.77
N LYS A 145 -18.14 15.28 -8.43
CA LYS A 145 -19.13 15.92 -9.32
C LYS A 145 -19.44 15.13 -10.61
N ASP A 146 -18.94 13.89 -10.74
CA ASP A 146 -19.26 13.01 -11.85
C ASP A 146 -20.72 12.51 -11.70
N PRO A 147 -21.58 12.66 -12.72
CA PRO A 147 -22.97 12.23 -12.66
C PRO A 147 -23.16 10.74 -12.30
N HIS A 148 -22.30 9.86 -12.80
CA HIS A 148 -22.33 8.43 -12.48
C HIS A 148 -21.91 8.18 -11.03
N ALA A 149 -20.91 8.90 -10.53
CA ALA A 149 -20.49 8.81 -9.14
C ALA A 149 -21.60 9.28 -8.17
N GLN A 150 -22.39 10.29 -8.55
CA GLN A 150 -23.55 10.72 -7.76
C GLN A 150 -24.65 9.65 -7.70
N VAL A 151 -24.84 8.86 -8.77
CA VAL A 151 -25.75 7.71 -8.75
C VAL A 151 -25.23 6.65 -7.79
N VAL A 152 -23.94 6.31 -7.84
CA VAL A 152 -23.34 5.35 -6.91
C VAL A 152 -23.48 5.81 -5.46
N ALA A 153 -23.20 7.08 -5.18
CA ALA A 153 -23.34 7.66 -3.84
C ALA A 153 -24.74 7.49 -3.25
N LYS A 154 -25.80 7.62 -4.07
CA LYS A 154 -27.20 7.43 -3.61
C LYS A 154 -27.57 5.98 -3.30
N ASN A 155 -26.77 5.01 -3.73
CA ASN A 155 -27.05 3.57 -3.62
C ASN A 155 -26.05 2.83 -2.72
N LEU A 156 -25.07 3.54 -2.13
CA LEU A 156 -24.20 3.06 -1.06
C LEU A 156 -24.86 3.29 0.30
#